data_AF-A0A2D8K133-F1
#
_entry.id   AF-A0A2D8K133-F1
#
_cell.length_a   1.000
_cell.length_b   1.000
_cell.length_c   1.000
_cell.angle_alpha   90.00
_cell.angle_beta   90.00
_cell.angle_gamma   90.00
#
_symmetry.space_group_name_H-M   'P 1'
#
loop_
_entity.id
_entity.type
_entity.pdbx_description
1 polymer ?
#
loop_
_entity_poly.entity_id
_entity_poly.type
_entity_poly.pdbx_seq_one_letter_code
_entity_poly.pdbx_strand_id
1 'polypeptide(L)'
;MNDRPSMPETGFIVPIVTDRAVLRFVERFHGIDVETMRLMIQSRCVDGVRFGASAVISDGAKFILRGDTVVSCYPKHWPSRDYREGGADG
;
A
#
# COMPACT_ATOMS: atom_id res chain seq x y z
N MET A 1 -34.76 1.45 -37.97
CA MET A 1 -34.39 0.59 -36.82
C MET A 1 -32.91 0.76 -36.56
N ASN A 2 -32.51 1.48 -35.50
CA ASN A 2 -31.10 1.58 -35.12
C ASN A 2 -30.76 0.42 -34.19
N ASP A 3 -30.13 -0.61 -34.76
CA ASP A 3 -29.50 -1.70 -34.04
C ASP A 3 -28.28 -1.12 -33.29
N ARG A 4 -28.42 -0.88 -31.98
CA ARG A 4 -27.25 -0.56 -31.15
C ARG A 4 -26.50 -1.87 -30.90
N PRO A 5 -25.18 -1.94 -31.11
CA PRO A 5 -24.45 -3.15 -30.76
C PRO A 5 -24.65 -3.44 -29.28
N SER A 6 -25.12 -4.66 -28.97
CA SER A 6 -25.27 -5.17 -27.62
C SER A 6 -23.93 -5.02 -26.89
N MET A 7 -23.89 -4.21 -25.84
CA MET A 7 -22.69 -4.07 -24.99
C MET A 7 -22.37 -5.44 -24.40
N PRO A 8 -21.09 -5.86 -24.40
CA PRO A 8 -20.73 -7.13 -23.78
C PRO A 8 -21.09 -7.05 -22.29
N GLU A 9 -21.98 -7.93 -21.85
CA GLU A 9 -22.26 -8.14 -20.44
C GLU A 9 -20.99 -8.71 -19.81
N THR A 10 -20.29 -7.90 -19.02
CA THR A 10 -19.13 -8.37 -18.27
C THR A 10 -19.60 -9.44 -17.28
N GLY A 11 -18.96 -10.61 -17.27
CA GLY A 11 -19.33 -11.74 -16.39
C GLY A 11 -19.16 -11.51 -14.88
N PHE A 12 -18.80 -10.29 -14.46
CA PHE A 12 -18.69 -9.89 -13.06
C PHE A 12 -19.83 -8.95 -12.69
N ILE A 13 -20.56 -9.30 -11.63
CA ILE A 13 -21.64 -8.47 -11.06
C ILE A 13 -21.06 -7.29 -10.25
N VAL A 14 -19.76 -7.36 -9.91
CA VAL A 14 -19.04 -6.37 -9.10
C VAL A 14 -17.75 -5.97 -9.83
N PRO A 15 -17.41 -4.68 -9.92
CA PRO A 15 -16.17 -4.25 -10.56
C PRO A 15 -14.94 -4.64 -9.74
N ILE A 16 -13.86 -5.05 -10.42
CA ILE A 16 -12.55 -5.24 -9.80
C ILE A 16 -11.92 -3.87 -9.58
N VAL A 17 -11.65 -3.52 -8.32
CA VAL A 17 -11.05 -2.23 -7.93
C VAL A 17 -9.58 -2.42 -7.63
N THR A 18 -8.72 -1.66 -8.30
CA THR A 18 -7.27 -1.70 -8.11
C THR A 18 -6.82 -0.72 -7.03
N ASP A 19 -5.67 -0.97 -6.38
CA ASP A 19 -5.08 -0.03 -5.42
C ASP A 19 -4.86 1.36 -6.02
N ARG A 20 -4.47 1.43 -7.29
CA ARG A 20 -4.34 2.70 -8.02
C ARG A 20 -5.66 3.48 -8.05
N ALA A 21 -6.78 2.80 -8.26
CA ALA A 21 -8.10 3.44 -8.26
C ALA A 21 -8.46 3.95 -6.86
N VAL A 22 -8.19 3.15 -5.82
CA VAL A 22 -8.41 3.55 -4.41
C VAL A 22 -7.58 4.78 -4.05
N LEU A 23 -6.27 4.77 -4.35
CA LEU A 23 -5.38 5.90 -4.08
C LEU A 23 -5.88 7.17 -4.78
N ARG A 24 -6.25 7.09 -6.06
CA ARG A 24 -6.77 8.23 -6.80
C ARG A 24 -8.10 8.75 -6.26
N PHE A 25 -8.96 7.87 -5.76
CA PHE A 25 -10.21 8.25 -5.14
C PHE A 25 -9.95 9.01 -3.83
N VAL A 26 -9.06 8.49 -2.99
CA VAL A 26 -8.65 9.12 -1.72
C VAL A 26 -7.99 10.48 -1.94
N GLU A 27 -7.10 10.61 -2.92
CA GLU A 27 -6.46 11.89 -3.28
C GLU A 27 -7.48 12.92 -3.78
N ARG A 28 -8.29 12.55 -4.78
CA ARG A 28 -9.10 13.52 -5.54
C ARG A 28 -10.41 13.88 -4.85
N PHE A 29 -10.99 12.95 -4.08
CA PHE A 29 -12.32 13.13 -3.49
C PHE A 29 -12.29 13.29 -1.98
N HIS A 30 -11.26 12.78 -1.28
CA HIS A 30 -11.13 12.89 0.17
C HIS A 30 -10.02 13.86 0.61
N GLY A 31 -9.29 14.46 -0.34
CA GLY A 31 -8.28 15.49 -0.05
C GLY A 31 -7.06 14.98 0.71
N ILE A 32 -6.83 13.66 0.70
CA ILE A 32 -5.65 13.07 1.34
C ILE A 32 -4.47 13.16 0.38
N ASP A 33 -3.45 13.92 0.76
CA ASP A 33 -2.24 14.05 -0.04
C ASP A 33 -1.32 12.82 0.12
N VAL A 34 -1.47 11.87 -0.79
CA VAL A 34 -0.74 10.58 -0.76
C VAL A 34 0.76 10.78 -0.94
N GLU A 35 1.19 11.79 -1.69
CA GLU A 35 2.62 12.05 -1.91
C GLU A 35 3.29 12.61 -0.65
N THR A 36 2.65 13.53 0.07
CA THR A 36 3.11 13.97 1.39
C THR A 36 3.15 12.80 2.37
N MET A 37 2.15 11.91 2.35
CA MET A 37 2.16 10.70 3.16
C MET A 37 3.37 9.81 2.84
N ARG A 38 3.69 9.63 1.56
CA ARG A 38 4.86 8.89 1.09
C ARG A 38 6.16 9.50 1.62
N LEU A 39 6.32 10.82 1.50
CA LEU A 39 7.49 11.55 2.00
C LEU A 39 7.64 11.43 3.53
N MET A 40 6.53 11.54 4.27
CA MET A 40 6.55 11.34 5.71
C MET A 40 6.99 9.93 6.09
N ILE A 41 6.50 8.90 5.39
CA ILE A 41 6.91 7.50 5.63
C ILE A 41 8.40 7.32 5.34
N GLN A 42 8.89 7.85 4.22
CA GLN A 42 10.31 7.81 3.86
C GLN A 42 11.17 8.48 4.94
N SER A 43 10.81 9.69 5.37
CA SER A 43 11.52 10.42 6.41
C SER A 43 11.58 9.64 7.72
N ARG A 44 10.48 8.97 8.12
CA ARG A 44 10.43 8.16 9.34
C ARG A 44 11.28 6.90 9.25
N CYS A 45 11.44 6.34 8.05
CA CYS A 45 12.12 5.06 7.85
C CYS A 45 13.60 5.20 7.48
N VAL A 46 14.11 6.42 7.24
CA VAL A 46 15.45 6.64 6.69
C VAL A 46 16.55 6.02 7.55
N ASP A 47 16.49 6.20 8.88
CA ASP A 47 17.45 5.61 9.80
C ASP A 47 17.27 4.10 9.90
N GLY A 48 16.02 3.61 9.85
CA GLY A 48 15.73 2.18 9.83
C GLY A 48 16.38 1.47 8.64
N VAL A 49 16.29 2.06 7.45
CA VAL A 49 16.99 1.56 6.26
C VAL A 49 18.51 1.65 6.45
N ARG A 50 19.03 2.79 6.94
CA ARG A 50 20.46 3.01 7.17
C ARG A 50 21.08 1.96 8.09
N PHE A 51 20.35 1.49 9.10
CA PHE A 51 20.82 0.47 10.04
C PHE A 51 20.38 -0.96 9.69
N GLY A 52 19.73 -1.18 8.54
CA GLY A 52 19.28 -2.52 8.11
C GLY A 52 18.18 -3.11 9.00
N ALA A 53 17.32 -2.26 9.58
CA ALA A 53 16.21 -2.69 10.41
C ALA A 53 15.17 -3.47 9.58
N SER A 54 14.53 -4.47 10.20
CA SER A 54 13.39 -5.17 9.60
C SER A 54 12.06 -4.45 9.78
N ALA A 55 11.99 -3.52 10.74
CA ALA A 55 10.81 -2.70 10.99
C ALA A 55 11.19 -1.40 11.71
N VAL A 56 10.38 -0.36 11.51
CA VAL A 56 10.47 0.93 12.22
C VAL A 56 9.13 1.19 12.89
N ILE A 57 9.14 1.61 14.16
CA ILE A 57 7.93 2.04 14.87
C ILE A 57 8.01 3.55 15.06
N SER A 58 7.09 4.28 14.45
CA SER A 58 6.97 5.74 14.56
C SER A 58 5.52 6.16 14.40
N ASP A 59 5.11 7.25 15.07
CA ASP A 59 3.79 7.87 14.90
C ASP A 59 2.61 6.90 15.10
N GLY A 60 2.75 5.95 16.03
CA GLY A 60 1.72 4.96 16.30
C GLY A 60 1.60 3.83 15.26
N ALA A 61 2.46 3.84 14.24
CA ALA A 61 2.53 2.85 13.18
C ALA A 61 3.83 2.03 13.25
N LYS A 62 3.76 0.82 12.68
CA LYS A 62 4.87 -0.10 12.47
C LYS A 62 5.05 -0.27 10.97
N PHE A 63 6.14 0.26 10.45
CA PHE A 63 6.56 0.13 9.05
C PHE A 63 7.43 -1.11 8.90
N ILE A 64 7.11 -1.98 7.95
CA ILE A 64 7.90 -3.18 7.65
C ILE A 64 8.86 -2.86 6.50
N LEU A 65 10.14 -3.17 6.71
CA LEU A 65 11.21 -2.93 5.76
C LEU A 65 11.68 -4.25 5.12
N ARG A 66 11.97 -4.20 3.83
CA ARG A 66 12.61 -5.25 3.04
C ARG A 66 13.77 -4.63 2.27
N GLY A 67 14.99 -4.82 2.78
CA GLY A 67 16.13 -4.05 2.31
C GLY A 67 15.88 -2.56 2.51
N ASP A 68 15.86 -1.80 1.42
CA ASP A 68 15.59 -0.36 1.37
C ASP A 68 14.10 0.01 1.23
N THR A 69 13.21 -0.96 1.04
CA THR A 69 11.81 -0.70 0.70
C THR A 69 10.87 -0.88 1.90
N VAL A 70 9.99 0.10 2.15
CA VAL A 70 8.84 -0.05 3.06
C VAL A 70 7.75 -0.81 2.33
N VAL A 71 7.44 -2.04 2.75
CA VAL A 71 6.50 -2.93 2.06
C VAL A 71 5.12 -2.97 2.71
N SER A 72 5.01 -2.60 3.98
CA SER A 72 3.74 -2.63 4.69
C SER A 72 3.75 -1.71 5.91
N CYS A 73 2.56 -1.37 6.39
CA CYS A 73 2.33 -0.57 7.58
C CYS A 73 1.22 -1.19 8.42
N TYR A 74 1.47 -1.33 9.72
CA TYR A 74 0.52 -1.87 10.69
C TYR A 74 0.35 -0.90 11.88
N PRO A 75 -0.69 -1.06 12.69
CA PRO A 75 -0.73 -0.43 14.01
C PRO A 75 0.49 -0.83 14.86
N LYS A 76 1.02 0.07 15.70
CA LYS A 76 2.24 -0.19 16.49
C LYS A 76 2.22 -1.46 17.34
N HIS A 77 1.04 -1.88 17.79
CA HIS A 77 0.86 -3.04 18.68
C HIS A 77 0.78 -4.36 17.91
N TRP A 78 0.84 -4.32 16.58
CA TRP A 78 0.79 -5.53 15.76
C TRP A 78 2.01 -6.42 16.04
N PRO A 79 1.82 -7.71 16.34
CA PRO A 79 2.90 -8.61 16.69
C PRO A 79 3.98 -8.64 15.60
N SER A 80 5.24 -8.77 16.01
CA SER A 80 6.34 -8.98 15.08
C SER A 80 6.28 -10.40 14.57
N ARG A 81 5.85 -10.57 13.33
CA ARG A 81 6.20 -11.74 12.54
C ARG A 81 7.62 -11.55 12.05
N ASP A 82 8.50 -12.51 12.28
CA ASP A 82 9.77 -12.50 11.57
C ASP A 82 9.46 -12.75 10.10
N TYR A 83 9.64 -11.72 9.27
CA TYR A 83 9.37 -11.84 7.85
C TYR A 83 10.66 -12.31 7.14
N ARG A 84 11.84 -12.37 7.80
CA ARG A 84 13.12 -12.68 7.10
C ARG A 84 13.09 -14.05 6.43
N GLU A 85 12.18 -14.92 6.85
CA GLU A 85 12.00 -16.28 6.30
C GLU A 85 11.08 -16.37 5.06
N GLY A 86 10.43 -15.28 4.63
CA GLY A 86 9.47 -15.29 3.50
C GLY A 86 10.05 -14.90 2.14
N GLY A 87 11.25 -15.35 1.82
CA GLY A 87 11.91 -15.07 0.54
C GLY A 87 12.10 -16.33 -0.31
N ALA A 88 11.02 -16.95 -0.81
CA ALA A 88 11.10 -17.91 -1.92
C ALA A 88 9.72 -18.26 -2.54
N ASP A 89 8.84 -17.30 -2.82
CA ASP A 89 7.53 -17.68 -3.40
C ASP A 89 6.77 -16.50 -4.01
N GLY A 90 6.79 -16.44 -5.36
CA GLY A 90 5.79 -15.76 -6.20
C GLY A 90 6.27 -14.58 -7.02
#